data_AF-A0A7J7C9D3-F1
#
_entry.id   AF-A0A7J7C9D3-F1
#
_cell.length_a   1.000
_cell.length_b   1.000
_cell.length_c   1.000
_cell.angle_alpha   90.00
_cell.angle_beta   90.00
_cell.angle_gamma   90.00
#
_symmetry.space_group_name_H-M   'P 1'
#
loop_
_entity.id
_entity.type
_entity.pdbx_description
1 polymer ?
#
loop_
_entity_poly.entity_id
_entity_poly.type
_entity_poly.pdbx_seq_one_letter_code
_entity_poly.pdbx_strand_id
1 'polypeptide(L)' 'MPLAVRMLHLTLASLLHSFDWKLADGLKPERLDMSEKFGITLQKALPLLAVPIQV' A
#
# COMPACT_ATOMS: atom_id res chain seq x y z
N MET A 1 7.79 -13.36 -15.85
CA MET A 1 8.25 -12.00 -15.47
C MET A 1 9.16 -12.06 -14.23
N PRO A 2 10.42 -12.50 -14.34
CA PRO A 2 11.29 -12.72 -13.18
C PRO A 2 11.63 -11.43 -12.43
N LEU A 3 11.84 -10.33 -13.17
CA LEU A 3 12.20 -9.04 -12.60
C LEU A 3 11.04 -8.41 -11.81
N ALA A 4 9.83 -8.42 -12.36
CA ALA A 4 8.66 -7.84 -11.69
C ALA A 4 8.38 -8.52 -10.33
N VAL A 5 8.47 -9.84 -10.29
CA VAL A 5 8.33 -10.62 -9.06
C VAL A 5 9.41 -10.23 -8.05
N ARG A 6 10.68 -10.16 -8.47
CA ARG A 6 11.78 -9.77 -7.57
C ARG A 6 11.60 -8.35 -7.03
N MET A 7 11.28 -7.39 -7.88
CA MET A 7 11.09 -5.98 -7.48
C MET A 7 9.91 -5.84 -6.50
N LEU A 8 8.80 -6.51 -6.77
CA LEU A 8 7.63 -6.49 -5.89
C LEU A 8 7.97 -7.00 -4.49
N HIS A 9 8.59 -8.18 -4.40
CA HIS A 9 8.93 -8.78 -3.11
C HIS A 9 9.96 -7.93 -2.34
N LEU A 10 11.01 -7.44 -2.99
CA LEU A 10 12.02 -6.62 -2.32
C LEU A 10 11.43 -5.31 -1.81
N THR A 11 10.61 -4.64 -2.62
CA THR A 11 9.98 -3.37 -2.23
C THR A 11 9.04 -3.56 -1.04
N LEU A 12 8.18 -4.59 -1.09
CA LEU A 12 7.28 -4.90 0.02
C LEU A 12 8.04 -5.31 1.28
N ALA A 13 9.07 -6.15 1.15
CA ALA A 13 9.88 -6.58 2.28
C ALA A 13 10.57 -5.40 2.97
N SER A 14 11.15 -4.46 2.21
CA SER A 14 11.76 -3.26 2.79
C SER A 14 10.75 -2.39 3.53
N LEU A 15 9.55 -2.18 2.98
CA LEU A 15 8.51 -1.35 3.60
C LEU A 15 7.92 -1.99 4.87
N LEU A 16 7.68 -3.30 4.85
CA LEU A 16 7.06 -4.02 5.97
C LEU A 16 8.06 -4.38 7.08
N HIS A 17 9.33 -4.56 6.75
CA HIS A 17 10.35 -4.87 7.74
C HIS A 17 10.80 -3.63 8.54
N SER A 18 10.84 -2.46 7.89
CA SER A 18 11.42 -1.26 8.50
C SER A 18 10.44 -0.41 9.31
N PHE A 19 9.12 -0.60 9.13
CA PHE A 19 8.12 0.27 9.73
C PHE A 19 6.87 -0.51 10.13
N ASP A 20 6.28 -0.11 11.26
CA ASP A 20 4.87 -0.32 11.51
C ASP A 20 4.06 0.76 10.79
N TRP A 21 2.81 0.47 10.46
CA TRP A 21 1.97 1.35 9.64
C TRP A 21 0.68 1.71 10.35
N LYS A 22 0.33 3.00 10.34
CA LYS A 22 -1.03 3.48 10.65
C LYS A 22 -1.66 4.11 9.42
N LEU A 23 -2.98 4.06 9.34
CA LEU A 23 -3.72 4.83 8.36
C LEU A 23 -3.65 6.32 8.71
N ALA A 24 -3.53 7.17 7.68
CA ALA A 24 -3.58 8.61 7.85
C ALA A 24 -4.93 9.05 8.45
N ASP A 25 -4.93 10.20 9.13
CA ASP A 25 -6.14 10.88 9.63
C ASP A 25 -7.02 10.05 10.58
N GLY A 26 -6.46 9.02 11.21
CA GLY A 26 -7.21 8.14 12.13
C GLY A 26 -8.29 7.31 11.42
N LEU A 27 -8.17 7.14 10.09
CA LEU A 27 -9.09 6.32 9.30
C LEU A 27 -9.06 4.89 9.82
N LYS A 28 -10.24 4.29 9.97
CA LYS A 28 -10.33 2.86 10.30
C LYS A 28 -10.31 2.01 9.02
N PRO A 29 -9.77 0.78 9.06
CA PRO A 29 -9.72 -0.09 7.89
C PRO A 29 -11.09 -0.30 7.22
N GLU A 30 -12.17 -0.37 8.00
CA GLU A 30 -13.52 -0.61 7.48
C GLU A 30 -14.09 0.58 6.70
N ARG A 31 -13.48 1.77 6.84
CA ARG A 31 -13.85 2.99 6.14
C ARG A 31 -12.97 3.27 4.93
N LEU A 32 -12.05 2.35 4.60
CA LEU A 32 -11.19 2.49 3.44
C LEU A 32 -12.02 2.23 2.17
N ASP A 33 -12.01 3.18 1.24
CA ASP A 33 -12.66 3.00 -0.06
C ASP A 33 -11.90 1.96 -0.89
N MET A 34 -12.54 0.83 -1.18
CA MET A 34 -11.96 -0.24 -1.99
C MET A 34 -12.40 -0.18 -3.46
N SER A 35 -13.08 0.90 -3.87
CA SER A 35 -13.45 1.09 -5.27
C SER A 35 -12.21 1.27 -6.16
N GLU A 36 -12.38 0.96 -7.44
CA GLU A 36 -11.29 0.90 -8.42
C GLU A 36 -11.44 2.01 -9.47
N LYS A 37 -10.31 2.55 -9.92
CA LYS A 37 -10.23 3.43 -11.08
C LYS A 37 -9.72 2.64 -12.27
N PHE A 38 -10.44 2.73 -13.38
CA PHE A 38 -10.07 2.07 -14.63
C PHE A 38 -8.92 2.83 -15.33
N GLY A 39 -7.97 2.09 -15.88
CA GLY A 39 -6.76 2.61 -16.52
C GLY A 39 -5.93 1.51 -17.18
N ILE A 40 -4.67 1.81 -17.53
CA ILE A 40 -3.74 0.80 -18.08
C ILE A 40 -3.52 -0.35 -17.09
N THR A 41 -3.47 -0.03 -15.80
CA THR A 41 -3.50 -0.99 -14.69
C THR A 41 -4.67 -0.68 -13.77
N LEU A 42 -5.13 -1.69 -13.04
CA LEU A 42 -6.16 -1.54 -12.02
C LEU A 42 -5.55 -0.84 -10.80
N GLN A 43 -6.17 0.25 -10.35
CA GLN A 43 -5.73 1.05 -9.22
C GLN A 43 -6.90 1.35 -8.29
N LYS A 44 -6.64 1.56 -7.00
CA LYS A 44 -7.67 2.09 -6.09
C LYS A 44 -8.12 3.47 -6.57
N ALA A 45 -9.43 3.74 -6.48
CA ALA A 45 -9.99 5.04 -6.84
C ALA A 45 -9.44 6.16 -5.96
N LEU A 46 -9.35 5.89 -4.65
CA LEU A 46 -8.66 6.73 -3.68
C LEU A 46 -7.33 6.09 -3.25
N PRO A 47 -6.18 6.77 -3.41
CA PRO A 47 -4.88 6.26 -2.99
C PRO A 47 -4.87 5.86 -1.50
N LEU A 48 -4.14 4.79 -1.17
CA LEU A 48 -3.89 4.43 0.22
C LEU A 48 -2.90 5.43 0.85
N LEU A 49 -3.32 6.08 1.93
CA LEU A 49 -2.46 6.95 2.73
C LEU A 49 -2.11 6.24 4.04
N ALA A 50 -0.87 5.79 4.15
CA ALA A 50 -0.33 5.14 5.34
C ALA A 50 0.90 5.92 5.83
N VAL A 51 1.01 6.08 7.14
CA VAL A 51 2.09 6.81 7.80
C VAL A 51 3.00 5.78 8.50
N PRO A 52 4.31 5.78 8.23
CA PRO A 52 5.24 4.89 8.91
C PRO A 52 5.41 5.32 10.38
N ILE A 53 5.50 4.34 11.26
CA ILE A 53 5.81 4.48 12.68
C ILE A 53 7.09 3.66 12.94
N GLN A 54 7.99 4.21 13.76
CA GLN A 54 9.16 3.46 14.20
C GLN A 54 8.70 2.25 15.01
N VAL A 55 9.22 1.08 14.62
CA VAL A 55 9.11 -0.19 15.36
C VAL A 55 9.81 -0.05 16.71
#